data_AF-W9C996-F1
#
_entry.id   AF-W9C996-F1
#
_cell.length_a   1.000
_cell.length_b   1.000
_cell.length_c   1.000
_cell.angle_alpha   90.00
_cell.angle_beta   90.00
_cell.angle_gamma   90.00
#
_symmetry.space_group_name_H-M   'P 1'
#
loop_
_entity.id
_entity.type
_entity.pdbx_description
1 polymer ?
#
loop_
_entity_poly.entity_id
_entity_poly.type
_entity_poly.pdbx_seq_one_letter_code
_entity_poly.pdbx_strand_id
1 'polypeptide(L)'
;MSSNTGSSLSNVRSLLRDQFEGQDPADHGEKWDELWKNKFTPWDNDSPNPALIDVLNEREDLVPKIADGPKKKALVAGCGKGYDVLLLSAMGYDAYGLDISETGLQGARDTEKEKDGKGMYATKEGVKKGKVTWIFGDFFKDDFLINVEGEKSFDLIYDFTFGCALPPVLRPAWSKRYHELLSPEGRLICLEFPTTKSPSLGGPPWAMPPRIYEGHLSRPGEVLPYTEEGCELEVEKLGPSHQNGLQRIAHFHPKRTNEGGYGEDGTINDFISVWSH
;
A
#
# COMPACT_ATOMS: atom_id res chain seq x y z
N MET A 1 14.62 20.22 27.26
CA MET A 1 15.52 19.25 26.61
C MET A 1 14.83 18.77 25.35
N SER A 2 15.00 19.52 24.26
CA SER A 2 14.27 19.32 23.01
C SER A 2 15.28 19.45 21.88
N SER A 3 15.70 18.33 21.28
CA SER A 3 16.43 18.24 19.99
C SER A 3 17.11 16.88 19.81
N ASN A 4 16.35 15.80 19.57
CA ASN A 4 16.99 14.56 19.08
C ASN A 4 16.14 13.72 18.11
N THR A 5 14.87 14.05 17.88
CA THR A 5 13.99 13.32 16.94
C THR A 5 14.18 13.75 15.48
N GLY A 6 14.38 15.05 15.23
CA GLY A 6 14.56 15.59 13.87
C GLY A 6 15.84 15.12 13.17
N SER A 7 16.94 14.93 13.92
CA SER A 7 18.22 14.39 13.41
C SER A 7 18.10 12.91 13.01
N SER A 8 17.29 12.13 13.73
CA SER A 8 17.08 10.71 13.45
C SER A 8 16.30 10.49 12.15
N LEU A 9 15.20 11.23 11.95
CA LEU A 9 14.38 11.13 10.74
C LEU A 9 15.09 11.65 9.49
N SER A 10 15.88 12.72 9.60
CA SER A 10 16.70 13.19 8.47
C SER A 10 17.76 12.17 8.06
N ASN A 11 18.38 11.49 9.04
CA ASN A 11 19.38 10.47 8.77
C ASN A 11 18.77 9.22 8.11
N VAL A 12 17.60 8.76 8.60
CA VAL A 12 16.86 7.65 7.98
C VAL A 12 16.51 7.96 6.52
N ARG A 13 15.99 9.16 6.25
CA ARG A 13 15.64 9.60 4.89
C ARG A 13 16.87 9.67 3.98
N SER A 14 18.00 10.16 4.51
CA SER A 14 19.25 10.19 3.73
C SER A 14 19.69 8.78 3.36
N LEU A 15 19.69 7.84 4.31
CA LEU A 15 20.13 6.46 4.05
C LEU A 15 19.26 5.76 3.01
N LEU A 16 17.94 5.92 3.09
CA LEU A 16 17.03 5.39 2.09
C LEU A 16 17.26 6.03 0.72
N ARG A 17 17.38 7.37 0.67
CA ARG A 17 17.63 8.07 -0.58
C ARG A 17 18.95 7.62 -1.23
N ASP A 18 20.03 7.56 -0.46
CA ASP A 18 21.35 7.17 -0.96
C ASP A 18 21.35 5.72 -1.51
N GLN A 19 20.46 4.86 -1.00
CA GLN A 19 20.33 3.48 -1.46
C GLN A 19 19.55 3.33 -2.78
N PHE A 20 18.54 4.17 -3.03
CA PHE A 20 17.58 4.03 -4.14
C PHE A 20 17.68 5.12 -5.21
N GLU A 21 18.12 6.33 -4.88
CA GLU A 21 18.18 7.43 -5.83
C GLU A 21 19.24 7.16 -6.92
N GLY A 22 18.86 7.39 -8.18
CA GLY A 22 19.71 7.14 -9.34
C GLY A 22 19.97 5.67 -9.68
N GLN A 23 19.34 4.73 -8.97
CA GLN A 23 19.44 3.30 -9.26
C GLN A 23 18.41 2.89 -10.32
N ASP A 24 18.69 1.80 -11.05
CA ASP A 24 17.69 1.20 -11.93
C ASP A 24 16.56 0.62 -11.08
N PRO A 25 15.27 0.96 -11.35
CA PRO A 25 14.15 0.36 -10.65
C PRO A 25 14.14 -1.18 -10.68
N ALA A 26 14.76 -1.81 -11.68
CA ALA A 26 14.92 -3.27 -11.74
C ALA A 26 15.75 -3.83 -10.56
N ASP A 27 16.70 -3.06 -10.03
CA ASP A 27 17.59 -3.47 -8.94
C ASP A 27 16.98 -3.17 -7.55
N HIS A 28 15.84 -2.49 -7.49
CA HIS A 28 15.23 -2.08 -6.22
C HIS A 28 14.79 -3.27 -5.36
N GLY A 29 14.43 -4.41 -5.97
CA GLY A 29 14.02 -5.60 -5.25
C GLY A 29 15.10 -6.12 -4.29
N GLU A 30 16.32 -6.30 -4.80
CA GLU A 30 17.46 -6.74 -4.01
C GLU A 30 17.78 -5.74 -2.89
N LYS A 31 17.75 -4.44 -3.19
CA LYS A 31 17.96 -3.36 -2.22
C LYS A 31 16.93 -3.37 -1.10
N TRP A 32 15.65 -3.60 -1.39
CA TRP A 32 14.63 -3.74 -0.35
C TRP A 32 14.91 -4.93 0.56
N ASP A 33 15.28 -6.09 0.00
CA ASP A 33 15.61 -7.29 0.77
C ASP A 33 16.88 -7.10 1.64
N GLU A 34 17.87 -6.35 1.16
CA GLU A 34 19.05 -5.97 1.96
C GLU A 34 18.67 -5.17 3.22
N LEU A 35 17.72 -4.24 3.14
CA LEU A 35 17.26 -3.50 4.32
C LEU A 35 16.62 -4.43 5.36
N TRP A 36 15.82 -5.40 4.91
CA TRP A 36 15.25 -6.42 5.78
C TRP A 36 16.33 -7.28 6.44
N LYS A 37 17.32 -7.76 5.67
CA LYS A 37 18.48 -8.52 6.19
C LYS A 37 19.25 -7.76 7.25
N ASN A 38 19.44 -6.46 7.03
CA ASN A 38 20.13 -5.56 7.94
C ASN A 38 19.25 -5.09 9.12
N LYS A 39 17.98 -5.53 9.19
CA LYS A 39 16.99 -5.13 10.20
C LYS A 39 16.77 -3.61 10.24
N PHE A 40 17.01 -2.92 9.12
CA PHE A 40 16.73 -1.50 8.97
C PHE A 40 15.33 -1.34 8.37
N THR A 41 14.31 -1.27 9.24
CA THR A 41 12.90 -1.26 8.83
C THR A 41 12.14 -0.08 9.46
N PRO A 42 12.53 1.17 9.18
CA PRO A 42 11.93 2.36 9.81
C PRO A 42 10.45 2.60 9.45
N TRP A 43 9.93 1.90 8.44
CA TRP A 43 8.51 1.92 8.06
C TRP A 43 7.65 0.91 8.83
N ASP A 44 8.28 -0.05 9.52
CA ASP A 44 7.58 -1.11 10.24
C ASP A 44 7.00 -0.58 11.55
N ASN A 45 5.67 -0.67 11.70
CA ASN A 45 4.93 -0.20 12.88
C ASN A 45 4.48 -1.35 13.80
N ASP A 46 4.92 -2.58 13.53
CA ASP A 46 4.55 -3.82 14.26
C ASP A 46 3.03 -4.09 14.39
N SER A 47 2.22 -3.41 13.57
CA SER A 47 0.76 -3.46 13.60
C SER A 47 0.16 -2.96 12.28
N PRO A 48 -1.10 -3.32 11.96
CA PRO A 48 -1.83 -2.75 10.84
C PRO A 48 -2.11 -1.28 11.14
N ASN A 49 -2.25 -0.46 10.10
CA ASN A 49 -2.59 0.94 10.33
C ASN A 49 -4.00 1.07 10.96
N PRO A 50 -4.18 1.84 12.06
CA PRO A 50 -5.48 2.06 12.68
C PRO A 50 -6.57 2.55 11.71
N ALA A 51 -6.19 3.32 10.68
CA ALA A 51 -7.10 3.79 9.64
C ALA A 51 -7.75 2.62 8.89
N LEU A 52 -6.98 1.59 8.53
CA LEU A 52 -7.52 0.39 7.86
C LEU A 52 -8.47 -0.37 8.79
N ILE A 53 -8.10 -0.52 10.06
CA ILE A 53 -8.94 -1.18 11.07
C ILE A 53 -10.30 -0.50 11.17
N ASP A 54 -10.32 0.84 11.22
CA ASP A 54 -11.56 1.61 11.33
C ASP A 54 -12.41 1.49 10.05
N VAL A 55 -11.79 1.54 8.85
CA VAL A 55 -12.50 1.34 7.58
C VAL A 55 -13.16 -0.05 7.52
N LEU A 56 -12.40 -1.11 7.83
CA LEU A 56 -12.91 -2.48 7.79
C LEU A 56 -14.04 -2.74 8.81
N ASN A 57 -14.07 -2.00 9.92
CA ASN A 57 -15.05 -2.17 10.99
C ASN A 57 -16.29 -1.28 10.86
N GLU A 58 -16.15 -0.10 10.26
CA GLU A 58 -17.19 0.94 10.31
C GLU A 58 -17.73 1.34 8.94
N ARG A 59 -17.07 0.95 7.84
CA ARG A 59 -17.39 1.36 6.46
C ARG A 59 -17.67 0.17 5.56
N GLU A 60 -18.68 -0.62 5.93
CA GLU A 60 -19.17 -1.75 5.12
C GLU A 60 -19.61 -1.33 3.70
N ASP A 61 -19.95 -0.06 3.50
CA ASP A 61 -20.26 0.53 2.19
C ASP A 61 -19.03 0.66 1.26
N LEU A 62 -17.83 0.64 1.83
CA LEU A 62 -16.57 0.85 1.10
C LEU A 62 -15.75 -0.43 0.88
N VAL A 63 -16.21 -1.58 1.40
CA VAL A 63 -15.48 -2.85 1.30
C VAL A 63 -16.37 -3.93 0.67
N PRO A 64 -15.79 -4.93 -0.01
CA PRO A 64 -16.58 -6.02 -0.56
C PRO A 64 -17.32 -6.77 0.55
N LYS A 65 -18.63 -6.97 0.37
CA LYS A 65 -19.43 -7.69 1.36
C LYS A 65 -18.97 -9.13 1.46
N ILE A 66 -18.71 -9.58 2.69
CA ILE A 66 -18.53 -11.00 3.00
C ILE A 66 -19.93 -11.61 3.07
N ALA A 67 -20.21 -12.55 2.17
CA ALA A 67 -21.50 -13.22 2.06
C ALA A 67 -21.32 -14.74 2.03
N ASP A 68 -22.42 -15.48 2.13
CA ASP A 68 -22.43 -16.93 1.95
C ASP A 68 -22.04 -17.27 0.50
N GLY A 69 -20.86 -17.87 0.32
CA GLY A 69 -20.30 -18.18 -1.00
C GLY A 69 -18.78 -18.39 -0.94
N PRO A 70 -18.11 -18.43 -2.12
CA PRO A 70 -16.66 -18.40 -2.19
C PRO A 70 -16.12 -17.17 -1.47
N LYS A 71 -15.04 -17.34 -0.72
CA LYS A 71 -14.40 -16.23 -0.02
C LYS A 71 -13.86 -15.21 -1.02
N LYS A 72 -14.07 -13.94 -0.69
CA LYS A 72 -13.52 -12.80 -1.42
C LYS A 72 -12.00 -12.77 -1.24
N LYS A 73 -11.26 -12.46 -2.31
CA LYS A 73 -9.80 -12.42 -2.28
C LYS A 73 -9.30 -11.01 -1.98
N ALA A 74 -8.34 -10.89 -1.08
CA ALA A 74 -7.72 -9.62 -0.74
C ALA A 74 -6.21 -9.64 -1.03
N LEU A 75 -5.66 -8.56 -1.62
CA LEU A 75 -4.23 -8.42 -1.89
C LEU A 75 -3.63 -7.24 -1.09
N VAL A 76 -2.46 -7.47 -0.49
CA VAL A 76 -1.57 -6.41 0.00
C VAL A 76 -0.25 -6.52 -0.76
N ALA A 77 0.08 -5.50 -1.55
CA ALA A 77 1.35 -5.41 -2.28
C ALA A 77 2.42 -4.77 -1.40
N GLY A 78 3.66 -5.28 -1.47
CA GLY A 78 4.73 -4.87 -0.56
C GLY A 78 4.38 -5.14 0.90
N CYS A 79 3.85 -6.33 1.19
CA CYS A 79 3.23 -6.61 2.48
C CYS A 79 4.21 -6.60 3.67
N GLY A 80 5.53 -6.63 3.45
CA GLY A 80 6.54 -6.68 4.49
C GLY A 80 6.28 -7.85 5.44
N LYS A 81 6.12 -7.55 6.74
CA LYS A 81 5.76 -8.53 7.78
C LYS A 81 4.27 -8.89 7.85
N GLY A 82 3.46 -8.41 6.92
CA GLY A 82 2.14 -8.98 6.65
C GLY A 82 1.05 -8.67 7.68
N TYR A 83 1.21 -7.65 8.52
CA TYR A 83 0.20 -7.28 9.53
C TYR A 83 -1.18 -7.03 8.91
N ASP A 84 -1.25 -6.27 7.80
CA ASP A 84 -2.50 -5.99 7.12
C ASP A 84 -3.11 -7.25 6.46
N VAL A 85 -2.27 -8.18 6.01
CA VAL A 85 -2.73 -9.47 5.43
C VAL A 85 -3.40 -10.33 6.50
N LEU A 86 -2.81 -10.41 7.70
CA LEU A 86 -3.40 -11.13 8.82
C LEU A 86 -4.72 -10.49 9.27
N LEU A 87 -4.80 -9.16 9.30
CA LEU A 87 -6.03 -8.43 9.60
C LEU A 87 -7.13 -8.77 8.58
N LEU A 88 -6.82 -8.73 7.28
CA LEU A 88 -7.77 -9.07 6.22
C LEU A 88 -8.23 -10.53 6.29
N SER A 89 -7.33 -11.46 6.62
CA SER A 89 -7.68 -12.86 6.86
C SER A 89 -8.65 -13.02 8.04
N ALA A 90 -8.42 -12.30 9.14
CA ALA A 90 -9.32 -12.28 10.30
C ALA A 90 -10.69 -11.67 9.98
N MET A 91 -10.76 -10.75 9.01
CA MET A 91 -12.01 -10.19 8.48
C MET A 91 -12.72 -11.14 7.49
N GLY A 92 -12.12 -12.29 7.19
CA GLY A 92 -12.76 -13.37 6.43
C GLY A 92 -12.38 -13.46 4.96
N TYR A 93 -11.49 -12.59 4.47
CA TYR A 93 -10.94 -12.65 3.11
C TYR A 93 -9.89 -13.75 2.97
N ASP A 94 -9.84 -14.42 1.82
CA ASP A 94 -8.64 -15.15 1.44
C ASP A 94 -7.56 -14.12 1.07
N ALA A 95 -6.60 -13.94 1.96
CA ALA A 95 -5.66 -12.84 1.96
C ALA A 95 -4.31 -13.27 1.36
N TYR A 96 -3.81 -12.44 0.46
CA TYR A 96 -2.57 -12.65 -0.28
C TYR A 96 -1.61 -11.52 0.06
N GLY A 97 -0.45 -11.87 0.63
CA GLY A 97 0.65 -10.95 0.83
C GLY A 97 1.68 -11.15 -0.27
N LEU A 98 1.90 -10.13 -1.10
CA LEU A 98 2.92 -10.13 -2.14
C LEU A 98 4.08 -9.25 -1.72
N ASP A 99 5.30 -9.76 -1.76
CA ASP A 99 6.50 -8.96 -1.53
C ASP A 99 7.67 -9.46 -2.39
N ILE A 100 8.55 -8.52 -2.76
CA ILE A 100 9.77 -8.80 -3.53
C ILE A 100 10.93 -9.22 -2.61
N SER A 101 10.78 -9.06 -1.29
CA SER A 101 11.76 -9.42 -0.27
C SER A 101 11.43 -10.79 0.34
N GLU A 102 12.26 -11.79 0.08
CA GLU A 102 12.12 -13.10 0.71
C GLU A 102 12.35 -13.00 2.23
N THR A 103 13.24 -12.12 2.68
CA THR A 103 13.50 -11.85 4.09
C THR A 103 12.28 -11.19 4.76
N GLY A 104 11.62 -10.26 4.07
CA GLY A 104 10.38 -9.63 4.52
C GLY A 104 9.26 -10.67 4.71
N LEU A 105 9.08 -11.55 3.72
CA LEU A 105 8.10 -12.64 3.82
C LEU A 105 8.45 -13.68 4.89
N GLN A 106 9.73 -13.92 5.17
CA GLN A 106 10.11 -14.74 6.32
C GLN A 106 9.64 -14.07 7.62
N GLY A 107 9.85 -12.75 7.74
CA GLY A 107 9.27 -11.93 8.81
C GLY A 107 7.75 -12.07 8.90
N ALA A 108 7.04 -12.05 7.77
CA ALA A 108 5.58 -12.23 7.74
C ALA A 108 5.12 -13.58 8.29
N ARG A 109 5.82 -14.66 7.93
CA ARG A 109 5.52 -16.00 8.45
C ARG A 109 5.78 -16.11 9.95
N ASP A 110 6.78 -15.41 10.46
CA ASP A 110 7.07 -15.39 11.89
C ASP A 110 6.04 -14.55 12.66
N THR A 111 5.63 -13.39 12.11
CA THR A 111 4.50 -12.60 12.61
C THR A 111 3.19 -13.38 12.62
N GLU A 112 2.92 -14.18 11.58
CA GLU A 112 1.75 -15.06 11.54
C GLU A 112 1.77 -16.06 12.72
N LYS A 113 2.87 -16.78 12.93
CA LYS A 113 2.99 -17.72 14.07
C LYS A 113 2.79 -17.02 15.42
N GLU A 114 3.27 -15.78 15.55
CA GLU A 114 3.21 -15.02 16.79
C GLU A 114 1.81 -14.46 17.06
N LYS A 115 1.19 -13.82 16.06
CA LYS A 115 0.04 -12.94 16.26
C LYS A 115 -1.28 -13.55 15.77
N ASP A 116 -1.25 -14.61 14.97
CA ASP A 116 -2.45 -15.19 14.39
C ASP A 116 -3.48 -15.61 15.44
N GLY A 117 -4.74 -15.24 15.20
CA GLY A 117 -5.87 -15.53 16.08
C GLY A 117 -5.87 -14.76 17.41
N LYS A 118 -4.97 -13.79 17.60
CA LYS A 118 -4.85 -13.01 18.85
C LYS A 118 -5.23 -11.56 18.66
N GLY A 119 -5.87 -10.97 19.68
CA GLY A 119 -6.21 -9.55 19.69
C GLY A 119 -6.98 -9.12 18.44
N MET A 120 -6.46 -8.14 17.71
CA MET A 120 -7.08 -7.63 16.47
C MET A 120 -7.08 -8.61 15.30
N TYR A 121 -6.30 -9.70 15.39
CA TYR A 121 -6.25 -10.77 14.38
C TYR A 121 -7.16 -11.95 14.73
N ALA A 122 -7.91 -11.86 15.84
CA ALA A 122 -8.97 -12.82 16.13
C ALA A 122 -10.17 -12.55 15.22
N THR A 123 -10.76 -13.62 14.68
CA THR A 123 -12.00 -13.51 13.88
C THR A 123 -13.16 -13.08 14.76
N LYS A 124 -14.01 -12.19 14.21
CA LYS A 124 -15.27 -11.83 14.84
C LYS A 124 -16.25 -13.00 14.84
N GLU A 125 -17.21 -12.97 15.76
CA GLU A 125 -18.31 -13.95 15.81
C GLU A 125 -19.06 -13.99 14.46
N GLY A 126 -19.36 -15.19 13.97
CA GLY A 126 -20.01 -15.40 12.68
C GLY A 126 -19.11 -15.28 11.45
N VAL A 127 -17.85 -14.82 11.60
CA VAL A 127 -16.89 -14.72 10.50
C VAL A 127 -15.96 -15.93 10.50
N LYS A 128 -15.91 -16.66 9.38
CA LYS A 128 -14.88 -17.70 9.18
C LYS A 128 -13.58 -17.03 8.75
N LYS A 129 -12.47 -17.33 9.41
CA LYS A 129 -11.12 -16.90 8.99
C LYS A 129 -10.87 -17.27 7.53
N GLY A 130 -10.25 -16.39 6.75
CA GLY A 130 -9.78 -16.73 5.40
C GLY A 130 -8.36 -17.28 5.38
N LYS A 131 -7.97 -17.91 4.28
CA LYS A 131 -6.63 -18.45 4.08
C LYS A 131 -5.63 -17.30 3.90
N VAL A 132 -4.42 -17.45 4.47
CA VAL A 132 -3.29 -16.55 4.20
C VAL A 132 -2.35 -17.23 3.20
N THR A 133 -1.93 -16.48 2.17
CA THR A 133 -0.96 -16.95 1.18
C THR A 133 0.15 -15.90 1.01
N TRP A 134 1.37 -16.27 1.39
CA TRP A 134 2.57 -15.45 1.22
C TRP A 134 3.24 -15.75 -0.11
N ILE A 135 3.37 -14.75 -0.97
CA ILE A 135 3.90 -14.89 -2.33
C ILE A 135 5.14 -14.03 -2.49
N PHE A 136 6.25 -14.67 -2.84
CA PHE A 136 7.44 -13.99 -3.33
C PHE A 136 7.24 -13.66 -4.80
N GLY A 137 7.39 -12.38 -5.18
CA GLY A 137 7.28 -11.98 -6.58
C GLY A 137 7.32 -10.48 -6.79
N ASP A 138 7.51 -10.12 -8.06
CA ASP A 138 7.44 -8.75 -8.55
C ASP A 138 5.99 -8.38 -8.87
N PHE A 139 5.47 -7.34 -8.22
CA PHE A 139 4.12 -6.79 -8.44
C PHE A 139 3.84 -6.41 -9.91
N PHE A 140 4.88 -6.04 -10.67
CA PHE A 140 4.78 -5.66 -12.07
C PHE A 140 4.82 -6.85 -13.04
N LYS A 141 4.94 -8.08 -12.53
CA LYS A 141 4.91 -9.32 -13.32
C LYS A 141 3.69 -10.16 -12.98
N ASP A 142 3.35 -11.09 -13.86
CA ASP A 142 2.21 -12.00 -13.67
C ASP A 142 2.62 -13.35 -13.08
N ASP A 143 3.92 -13.64 -12.97
CA ASP A 143 4.42 -14.94 -12.50
C ASP A 143 3.86 -15.31 -11.12
N PHE A 144 3.66 -14.32 -10.24
CA PHE A 144 3.12 -14.53 -8.91
C PHE A 144 1.65 -15.01 -8.93
N LEU A 145 0.90 -14.70 -10.00
CA LEU A 145 -0.52 -15.06 -10.15
C LEU A 145 -0.73 -16.57 -10.24
N ILE A 146 0.30 -17.37 -10.54
CA ILE A 146 0.19 -18.83 -10.49
C ILE A 146 -0.22 -19.33 -9.10
N ASN A 147 0.14 -18.59 -8.04
CA ASN A 147 -0.18 -18.90 -6.65
C ASN A 147 -1.52 -18.34 -6.17
N VAL A 148 -2.26 -17.64 -7.04
CA VAL A 148 -3.61 -17.12 -6.73
C VAL A 148 -4.66 -18.15 -7.11
N GLU A 149 -5.50 -18.58 -6.18
CA GLU A 149 -6.54 -19.56 -6.45
C GLU A 149 -7.72 -18.95 -7.23
N GLY A 150 -8.25 -19.69 -8.20
CA GLY A 150 -9.37 -19.26 -9.04
C GLY A 150 -9.03 -18.12 -10.00
N GLU A 151 -9.93 -17.16 -10.14
CA GLU A 151 -9.75 -15.97 -10.97
C GLU A 151 -8.55 -15.13 -10.49
N LYS A 152 -7.72 -14.68 -11.43
CA LYS A 152 -6.45 -13.97 -11.17
C LYS A 152 -6.66 -12.47 -10.90
N SER A 153 -7.67 -12.16 -10.11
CA SER A 153 -8.11 -10.82 -9.73
C SER A 153 -8.58 -10.82 -8.27
N PHE A 154 -8.58 -9.64 -7.65
CA PHE A 154 -8.85 -9.47 -6.24
C PHE A 154 -10.09 -8.60 -6.01
N ASP A 155 -10.90 -8.99 -5.03
CA ASP A 155 -12.10 -8.26 -4.63
C ASP A 155 -11.71 -7.04 -3.76
N LEU A 156 -10.64 -7.16 -2.98
CA LEU A 156 -10.10 -6.07 -2.18
C LEU A 156 -8.60 -5.95 -2.42
N ILE A 157 -8.10 -4.73 -2.64
CA ILE A 157 -6.66 -4.47 -2.68
C ILE A 157 -6.38 -3.33 -1.70
N TYR A 158 -5.29 -3.44 -0.94
CA TYR A 158 -4.82 -2.39 -0.05
C TYR A 158 -3.43 -1.91 -0.47
N ASP A 159 -3.32 -0.61 -0.77
CA ASP A 159 -2.05 0.10 -0.94
C ASP A 159 -1.80 0.97 0.30
N PHE A 160 -0.76 0.64 1.04
CA PHE A 160 -0.19 1.52 2.05
C PHE A 160 1.33 1.34 2.05
N THR A 161 2.05 2.45 1.98
CA THR A 161 3.51 2.52 1.86
C THR A 161 4.14 1.84 0.64
N PHE A 162 3.38 1.13 -0.18
CA PHE A 162 3.88 0.49 -1.40
C PHE A 162 4.03 1.49 -2.55
N GLY A 163 2.95 2.19 -2.93
CA GLY A 163 3.00 3.18 -4.01
C GLY A 163 4.07 4.26 -3.79
N CYS A 164 4.20 4.75 -2.56
CA CYS A 164 5.21 5.78 -2.23
C CYS A 164 6.63 5.22 -2.11
N ALA A 165 6.82 3.90 -1.98
CA ALA A 165 8.15 3.28 -2.00
C ALA A 165 8.73 3.20 -3.42
N LEU A 166 7.89 3.30 -4.44
CA LEU A 166 8.29 3.20 -5.85
C LEU A 166 8.79 4.56 -6.39
N PRO A 167 9.85 4.58 -7.22
CA PRO A 167 10.26 5.80 -7.90
C PRO A 167 9.16 6.32 -8.84
N PRO A 168 9.04 7.66 -9.03
CA PRO A 168 7.95 8.27 -9.81
C PRO A 168 7.76 7.70 -11.22
N VAL A 169 8.85 7.26 -11.87
CA VAL A 169 8.82 6.63 -13.20
C VAL A 169 7.95 5.37 -13.26
N LEU A 170 7.72 4.69 -12.13
CA LEU A 170 6.87 3.50 -12.05
C LEU A 170 5.40 3.80 -11.77
N ARG A 171 5.00 5.05 -11.51
CA ARG A 171 3.60 5.41 -11.20
C ARG A 171 2.59 4.98 -12.29
N PRO A 172 2.89 5.14 -13.60
CA PRO A 172 2.00 4.62 -14.64
C PRO A 172 1.83 3.10 -14.57
N ALA A 173 2.94 2.37 -14.37
CA ALA A 173 2.89 0.92 -14.25
C ALA A 173 2.15 0.47 -12.98
N TRP A 174 2.34 1.20 -11.87
CA TRP A 174 1.68 0.96 -10.60
C TRP A 174 0.15 1.10 -10.71
N SER A 175 -0.34 2.17 -11.32
CA SER A 175 -1.78 2.36 -11.50
C SER A 175 -2.38 1.36 -12.47
N LYS A 176 -1.65 1.02 -13.55
CA LYS A 176 -2.05 -0.04 -14.48
C LYS A 176 -2.21 -1.38 -13.78
N ARG A 177 -1.24 -1.76 -12.93
CA ARG A 177 -1.30 -3.03 -12.21
C ARG A 177 -2.48 -3.09 -11.25
N TYR A 178 -2.77 -2.03 -10.50
CA TYR A 178 -3.96 -2.05 -9.66
C TYR A 178 -5.25 -2.15 -10.45
N HIS A 179 -5.38 -1.42 -11.55
CA HIS A 179 -6.54 -1.56 -12.44
C HIS A 179 -6.69 -2.99 -12.98
N GLU A 180 -5.60 -3.64 -13.42
CA GLU A 180 -5.64 -5.01 -13.96
C GLU A 180 -5.94 -6.09 -12.91
N LEU A 181 -5.41 -5.93 -11.70
CA LEU A 181 -5.57 -6.89 -10.63
C LEU A 181 -6.90 -6.75 -9.89
N LEU A 182 -7.57 -5.59 -10.00
CA LEU A 182 -8.85 -5.35 -9.36
C LEU A 182 -9.97 -6.05 -10.13
N SER A 183 -10.75 -6.89 -9.44
CA SER A 183 -11.96 -7.48 -10.00
C SER A 183 -13.00 -6.41 -10.37
N PRO A 184 -13.94 -6.69 -11.29
CA PRO A 184 -14.93 -5.70 -11.75
C PRO A 184 -15.75 -5.03 -10.63
N GLU A 185 -16.10 -5.77 -9.58
CA GLU A 185 -16.81 -5.24 -8.41
C GLU A 185 -15.88 -4.90 -7.24
N GLY A 186 -14.57 -4.95 -7.46
CA GLY A 186 -13.57 -4.84 -6.42
C GLY A 186 -13.45 -3.43 -5.83
N ARG A 187 -12.72 -3.35 -4.71
CA ARG A 187 -12.34 -2.10 -4.06
C ARG A 187 -10.82 -2.03 -3.90
N LEU A 188 -10.22 -0.95 -4.36
CA LEU A 188 -8.86 -0.58 -4.00
C LEU A 188 -8.93 0.47 -2.90
N ILE A 189 -8.39 0.17 -1.73
CA ILE A 189 -8.21 1.11 -0.64
C ILE A 189 -6.77 1.60 -0.68
N CYS A 190 -6.59 2.91 -0.78
CA CYS A 190 -5.29 3.55 -0.63
C CYS A 190 -5.28 4.33 0.69
N LEU A 191 -4.32 4.04 1.56
CA LEU A 191 -3.95 4.95 2.64
C LEU A 191 -2.88 5.89 2.09
N GLU A 192 -3.31 7.10 1.73
CA GLU A 192 -2.51 8.10 1.05
C GLU A 192 -1.48 8.68 2.01
N PHE A 193 -0.21 8.36 1.77
CA PHE A 193 0.95 8.77 2.55
C PHE A 193 2.21 8.75 1.65
N PRO A 194 3.17 9.68 1.80
CA PRO A 194 3.12 10.92 2.57
C PRO A 194 2.52 12.05 1.72
N THR A 195 1.53 12.77 2.27
CA THR A 195 0.72 13.74 1.51
C THR A 195 1.25 15.17 1.55
N THR A 196 2.05 15.51 2.56
CA THR A 196 2.61 16.86 2.77
C THR A 196 4.12 16.93 2.50
N LYS A 197 4.74 15.80 2.11
CA LYS A 197 6.17 15.77 1.78
C LYS A 197 6.44 16.57 0.50
N SER A 198 7.43 17.47 0.54
CA SER A 198 7.92 18.12 -0.68
C SER A 198 8.53 17.09 -1.63
N PRO A 199 8.14 17.04 -2.92
CA PRO A 199 8.71 16.06 -3.84
C PRO A 199 10.22 16.24 -4.09
N SER A 200 10.75 17.46 -3.94
CA SER A 200 12.19 17.74 -4.04
C SER A 200 13.06 17.05 -2.97
N LEU A 201 12.43 16.47 -1.93
CA LEU A 201 13.14 15.69 -0.90
C LEU A 201 13.41 14.23 -1.33
N GLY A 202 13.05 13.85 -2.55
CA GLY A 202 13.28 12.52 -3.11
C GLY A 202 12.49 11.41 -2.41
N GLY A 203 12.99 10.18 -2.45
CA GLY A 203 12.41 9.03 -1.75
C GLY A 203 13.37 7.84 -1.71
N PRO A 204 12.93 6.69 -1.18
CA PRO A 204 11.62 6.43 -0.57
C PRO A 204 11.48 6.93 0.89
N PRO A 205 10.24 7.14 1.38
CA PRO A 205 9.03 7.22 0.58
C PRO A 205 9.04 8.52 -0.25
N TRP A 206 8.67 8.44 -1.53
CA TRP A 206 8.44 9.59 -2.41
C TRP A 206 7.15 10.32 -2.01
N ALA A 207 7.06 11.62 -2.30
CA ALA A 207 5.84 12.38 -2.06
C ALA A 207 4.67 11.77 -2.85
N MET A 208 3.55 11.52 -2.17
CA MET A 208 2.36 10.92 -2.79
C MET A 208 1.07 11.62 -2.29
N PRO A 209 0.88 12.91 -2.60
CA PRO A 209 -0.36 13.62 -2.27
C PRO A 209 -1.57 13.09 -3.04
N PRO A 210 -2.81 13.39 -2.59
CA PRO A 210 -4.05 12.90 -3.21
C PRO A 210 -4.14 13.07 -4.73
N ARG A 211 -3.58 14.18 -5.26
CA ARG A 211 -3.56 14.46 -6.70
C ARG A 211 -2.78 13.44 -7.53
N ILE A 212 -1.80 12.75 -6.94
CA ILE A 212 -1.04 11.68 -7.62
C ILE A 212 -1.92 10.44 -7.80
N TYR A 213 -2.66 10.05 -6.76
CA TYR A 213 -3.63 8.95 -6.84
C TYR A 213 -4.71 9.25 -7.89
N GLU A 214 -5.34 10.43 -7.83
CA GLU A 214 -6.34 10.87 -8.82
C GLU A 214 -5.80 10.98 -10.25
N GLY A 215 -4.57 11.47 -10.42
CA GLY A 215 -3.93 11.52 -11.73
C GLY A 215 -3.81 10.14 -12.34
N HIS A 216 -3.15 9.23 -11.63
CA HIS A 216 -2.71 7.93 -12.17
C HIS A 216 -3.78 6.85 -12.12
N LEU A 217 -4.59 6.75 -11.05
CA LEU A 217 -5.61 5.70 -10.94
C LEU A 217 -6.78 5.92 -11.90
N SER A 218 -7.12 7.17 -12.21
CA SER A 218 -8.13 7.50 -13.23
C SER A 218 -7.59 7.48 -14.66
N ARG A 219 -6.28 7.27 -14.85
CA ARG A 219 -5.58 7.13 -16.15
C ARG A 219 -4.56 5.98 -16.09
N PRO A 220 -5.02 4.75 -15.82
CA PRO A 220 -4.14 3.63 -15.52
C PRO A 220 -3.16 3.39 -16.69
N GLY A 221 -1.85 3.39 -16.40
CA GLY A 221 -0.81 3.17 -17.39
C GLY A 221 -0.34 4.39 -18.18
N GLU A 222 -0.98 5.54 -18.03
CA GLU A 222 -0.59 6.75 -18.77
C GLU A 222 0.64 7.42 -18.15
N VAL A 223 1.60 7.83 -18.98
CA VAL A 223 2.71 8.68 -18.57
C VAL A 223 2.19 10.11 -18.47
N LEU A 224 2.04 10.60 -17.24
CA LEU A 224 1.51 11.94 -16.96
C LEU A 224 2.60 13.02 -16.98
N PRO A 225 2.28 14.28 -17.31
CA PRO A 225 3.23 15.39 -17.27
C PRO A 225 3.62 15.75 -15.83
N TYR A 226 4.92 15.82 -15.59
CA TYR A 226 5.51 16.35 -14.37
C TYR A 226 6.36 17.58 -14.72
N THR A 227 6.56 18.48 -13.75
CA THR A 227 7.48 19.60 -13.87
C THR A 227 8.87 19.13 -14.30
N GLU A 228 9.68 20.00 -14.91
CA GLU A 228 11.02 19.62 -15.44
C GLU A 228 11.94 18.97 -14.39
N GLU A 229 11.75 19.31 -13.11
CA GLU A 229 12.44 18.69 -11.97
C GLU A 229 11.90 17.28 -11.62
N GLY A 230 10.92 16.75 -12.35
CA GLY A 230 10.26 15.44 -12.14
C GLY A 230 9.45 15.36 -10.84
N CYS A 231 9.34 16.46 -10.12
CA CYS A 231 8.92 16.52 -8.72
C CYS A 231 7.39 16.67 -8.59
N GLU A 232 6.74 17.48 -9.41
CA GLU A 232 5.34 17.83 -9.24
C GLU A 232 4.49 17.47 -10.45
N LEU A 233 3.32 16.86 -10.21
CA LEU A 233 2.36 16.54 -11.26
C LEU A 233 1.69 17.83 -11.76
N GLU A 234 1.72 18.06 -13.07
CA GLU A 234 1.13 19.23 -13.74
C GLU A 234 -0.35 18.96 -14.03
N VAL A 235 -1.19 19.06 -12.98
CA VAL A 235 -2.61 18.68 -13.00
C VAL A 235 -3.39 19.45 -14.07
N GLU A 236 -3.04 20.71 -14.31
CA GLU A 236 -3.64 21.58 -15.31
C GLU A 236 -3.38 21.14 -16.76
N LYS A 237 -2.39 20.29 -16.99
CA LYS A 237 -2.07 19.73 -18.31
C LYS A 237 -2.73 18.37 -18.55
N LEU A 238 -3.45 17.82 -17.56
CA LEU A 238 -4.09 16.53 -17.68
C LEU A 238 -5.31 16.60 -18.59
N GLY A 239 -5.42 15.62 -19.49
CA GLY A 239 -6.67 15.35 -20.21
C GLY A 239 -7.76 14.80 -19.29
N PRO A 240 -8.98 14.59 -19.82
CA PRO A 240 -10.05 13.92 -19.08
C PRO A 240 -9.61 12.54 -18.60
N SER A 241 -10.18 12.08 -17.49
CA SER A 241 -9.97 10.70 -17.02
C SER A 241 -10.40 9.69 -18.08
N HIS A 242 -9.78 8.51 -18.06
CA HIS A 242 -10.16 7.42 -18.96
C HIS A 242 -11.56 6.92 -18.62
N GLN A 243 -12.35 6.55 -19.63
CA GLN A 243 -13.69 5.98 -19.43
C GLN A 243 -13.64 4.68 -18.61
N ASN A 244 -12.55 3.92 -18.74
CA ASN A 244 -12.25 2.72 -17.97
C ASN A 244 -11.18 2.96 -16.88
N GLY A 245 -10.93 4.22 -16.50
CA GLY A 245 -10.08 4.52 -15.36
C GLY A 245 -10.79 4.18 -14.05
N LEU A 246 -10.02 3.94 -12.99
CA LEU A 246 -10.63 3.74 -11.68
C LEU A 246 -11.29 5.04 -11.19
N GLN A 247 -12.47 4.90 -10.62
CA GLN A 247 -13.27 5.98 -10.06
C GLN A 247 -13.10 6.02 -8.55
N ARG A 248 -12.82 7.22 -8.01
CA ARG A 248 -12.77 7.42 -6.56
C ARG A 248 -14.19 7.51 -6.01
N ILE A 249 -14.58 6.53 -5.21
CA ILE A 249 -15.91 6.46 -4.60
C ILE A 249 -15.94 7.03 -3.16
N ALA A 250 -14.76 7.21 -2.55
CA ALA A 250 -14.62 7.88 -1.25
C ALA A 250 -13.24 8.54 -1.11
N HIS A 251 -13.19 9.68 -0.43
CA HIS A 251 -11.96 10.36 -0.02
C HIS A 251 -12.20 11.10 1.30
N PHE A 252 -11.46 10.76 2.36
CA PHE A 252 -11.66 11.36 3.68
C PHE A 252 -10.43 11.20 4.57
N HIS A 253 -10.28 12.07 5.56
CA HIS A 253 -9.29 11.87 6.62
C HIS A 253 -9.73 10.74 7.56
N PRO A 254 -8.86 9.79 7.92
CA PRO A 254 -9.17 8.79 8.92
C PRO A 254 -9.27 9.43 10.31
N LYS A 255 -9.94 8.74 11.25
CA LYS A 255 -10.06 9.19 12.65
C LYS A 255 -8.72 9.12 13.40
N ARG A 256 -7.85 8.19 12.98
CA ARG A 256 -6.54 7.89 13.55
C ARG A 256 -5.68 7.18 12.50
N THR A 257 -4.37 7.31 12.62
CA THR A 257 -3.38 6.65 11.75
C THR A 257 -2.12 6.30 12.57
N ASN A 258 -1.07 5.78 11.94
CA ASN A 258 0.24 5.60 12.56
C ASN A 258 0.92 6.95 12.81
N GLU A 259 1.91 6.98 13.71
CA GLU A 259 2.60 8.23 14.11
C GLU A 259 3.12 9.04 12.90
N GLY A 260 3.61 8.36 11.86
CA GLY A 260 4.11 9.01 10.64
C GLY A 260 3.06 9.80 9.84
N GLY A 261 1.77 9.53 10.05
CA GLY A 261 0.66 10.21 9.37
C GLY A 261 0.17 11.48 10.06
N TYR A 262 0.73 11.82 11.23
CA TYR A 262 0.41 13.06 11.95
C TYR A 262 1.37 14.20 11.57
N GLY A 263 0.85 15.42 11.47
CA GLY A 263 1.63 16.65 11.41
C GLY A 263 2.21 17.03 12.79
N GLU A 264 3.14 17.99 12.80
CA GLU A 264 3.75 18.48 14.05
C GLU A 264 2.73 19.11 15.01
N ASP A 265 1.62 19.61 14.48
CA ASP A 265 0.49 20.18 15.23
C ASP A 265 -0.55 19.12 15.67
N GLY A 266 -0.29 17.84 15.39
CA GLY A 266 -1.20 16.73 15.72
C GLY A 266 -2.36 16.56 14.75
N THR A 267 -2.41 17.32 13.65
CA THR A 267 -3.39 17.09 12.58
C THR A 267 -3.07 15.81 11.81
N ILE A 268 -4.10 15.11 11.31
CA ILE A 268 -3.91 13.92 10.48
C ILE A 268 -3.70 14.38 9.03
N ASN A 269 -2.52 14.09 8.48
CA ASN A 269 -2.19 14.41 7.08
C ASN A 269 -2.60 13.29 6.12
N ASP A 270 -2.72 12.06 6.61
CA ASP A 270 -3.13 10.92 5.80
C ASP A 270 -4.58 11.07 5.33
N PHE A 271 -4.87 10.47 4.17
CA PHE A 271 -6.22 10.31 3.66
C PHE A 271 -6.48 8.83 3.37
N ILE A 272 -7.73 8.40 3.48
CA ILE A 272 -8.20 7.19 2.83
C ILE A 272 -8.86 7.58 1.52
N SER A 273 -8.45 6.96 0.42
CA SER A 273 -9.25 6.91 -0.80
C SER A 273 -9.67 5.48 -1.12
N VAL A 274 -10.88 5.34 -1.66
CA VAL A 274 -11.42 4.06 -2.12
C VAL A 274 -11.81 4.19 -3.59
N TRP A 275 -11.37 3.22 -4.37
CA TRP A 275 -11.50 3.21 -5.83
C TRP A 275 -12.20 1.95 -6.32
N SER A 276 -12.95 2.06 -7.41
CA SER A 276 -13.56 0.96 -8.14
C SER A 276 -13.39 1.15 -9.64
N HIS A 277 -13.69 0.12 -10.44
CA HIS A 277 -13.99 0.30 -11.87
C HIS A 277 -15.25 1.15 -12.06
#